data_AF-A0A5E3XE10-F1
#
_entry.id   AF-A0A5E3XE10-F1
#
_cell.length_a   1.000
_cell.length_b   1.000
_cell.length_c   1.000
_cell.angle_alpha   90.00
_cell.angle_beta   90.00
_cell.angle_gamma   90.00
#
_symmetry.space_group_name_H-M   'P 1'
#
loop_
_entity.id
_entity.type
_entity.pdbx_description
1 polymer ?
#
loop_
_entity_poly.entity_id
_entity_poly.type
_entity_poly.pdbx_seq_one_letter_code
_entity_poly.pdbx_strand_id
1 'polypeptide(L)'
;MPALPRYLTPAQNNAIQAVLTTEFKSRIRDADPGFSGYRAVSAWASWRQNMLFVEHPLFRKRPDCDRAPLKTSIDRKFRNFYYRLREAHLIESVSELQLAEYVYIPSAIELQLSEYVPVSHALSLESYRLVTAHGSNRPSSDVPLVGGEDTALPVEHVDAWSSSLHPPSMPSINRGNQTETHWNLSGLLAELTIEDLEAEWVMLDLSKED
;
A
#
# COMPACT_ATOMS: atom_id res chain seq x y z
N MET A 1 -4.00 11.77 -34.14
CA MET A 1 -4.69 10.94 -33.12
C MET A 1 -4.32 11.50 -31.76
N PRO A 2 -5.26 12.05 -30.97
CA PRO A 2 -4.94 12.53 -29.63
C PRO A 2 -4.44 11.35 -28.78
N ALA A 3 -3.31 11.53 -28.10
CA ALA A 3 -2.80 10.55 -27.15
C ALA A 3 -3.88 10.33 -26.08
N LEU A 4 -4.20 9.07 -25.79
CA LEU A 4 -5.14 8.77 -24.73
C LEU A 4 -4.58 9.29 -23.41
N PRO A 5 -5.42 9.86 -22.54
CA PRO A 5 -4.98 10.31 -21.23
C PRO A 5 -4.35 9.12 -20.51
N ARG A 6 -3.13 9.32 -19.99
CA ARG A 6 -2.40 8.32 -19.18
C ARG A 6 -3.07 8.05 -17.84
N TYR A 7 -4.19 8.73 -17.56
CA TYR A 7 -4.87 8.80 -16.28
C TYR A 7 -6.24 8.13 -16.34
N LEU A 8 -6.63 7.55 -15.21
CA LEU A 8 -7.97 7.02 -15.00
C LEU A 8 -8.97 8.18 -14.95
N THR A 9 -10.10 8.04 -15.63
CA THR A 9 -11.22 8.97 -15.41
C THR A 9 -11.74 8.85 -13.98
N PRO A 10 -12.37 9.87 -13.39
CA PRO A 10 -12.93 9.79 -12.04
C PRO A 10 -13.88 8.60 -11.85
N ALA A 11 -14.73 8.33 -12.84
CA ALA A 11 -15.65 7.18 -12.81
C ALA A 11 -14.91 5.83 -12.79
N GLN A 12 -13.81 5.69 -13.55
CA GLN A 12 -12.97 4.50 -13.51
C GLN A 12 -12.25 4.36 -12.17
N ASN A 13 -11.73 5.46 -11.62
CA ASN A 13 -11.08 5.45 -10.31
C ASN A 13 -12.05 4.99 -9.21
N ASN A 14 -13.28 5.49 -9.21
CA ASN A 14 -14.32 5.08 -8.27
C ASN A 14 -14.68 3.60 -8.39
N ALA A 15 -14.79 3.09 -9.63
CA ALA A 15 -15.04 1.67 -9.88
C ALA A 15 -13.90 0.77 -9.35
N ILE A 16 -12.64 1.18 -9.56
CA ILE A 16 -11.48 0.46 -9.02
C ILE A 16 -11.50 0.52 -7.49
N GLN A 17 -11.77 1.69 -6.91
CA GLN A 17 -11.82 1.88 -5.47
C GLN A 17 -12.85 0.97 -4.82
N ALA A 18 -14.03 0.81 -5.42
CA ALA A 18 -15.05 -0.13 -4.96
C ALA A 18 -14.52 -1.57 -4.93
N VAL A 19 -13.82 -2.03 -5.98
CA VAL A 19 -13.21 -3.37 -6.00
C VAL A 19 -12.13 -3.51 -4.92
N LEU A 20 -11.30 -2.48 -4.72
CA LEU A 20 -10.24 -2.50 -3.71
C LEU A 20 -10.80 -2.67 -2.29
N THR A 21 -11.86 -1.92 -1.96
CA THR A 21 -12.43 -1.92 -0.61
C THR A 21 -13.31 -3.13 -0.34
N THR A 22 -14.11 -3.57 -1.31
CA THR A 22 -15.09 -4.65 -1.12
C THR A 22 -14.50 -6.05 -1.33
N GLU A 23 -13.71 -6.24 -2.38
CA GLU A 23 -13.20 -7.57 -2.77
C GLU A 23 -11.74 -7.75 -2.38
N PHE A 24 -10.88 -6.78 -2.70
CA PHE A 24 -9.44 -6.98 -2.55
C PHE A 24 -8.99 -7.01 -1.10
N LYS A 25 -9.56 -6.13 -0.25
CA LYS A 25 -9.25 -6.08 1.18
C LYS A 25 -9.54 -7.41 1.89
N SER A 26 -10.71 -8.01 1.65
CA SER A 26 -11.04 -9.32 2.21
C SER A 26 -10.12 -10.40 1.67
N ARG A 27 -9.82 -10.36 0.37
CA ARG A 27 -8.87 -11.30 -0.25
C ARG A 27 -7.46 -11.25 0.35
N ILE A 28 -6.95 -10.07 0.68
CA ILE A 28 -5.64 -9.92 1.33
C ILE A 28 -5.66 -10.58 2.71
N ARG A 29 -6.72 -10.38 3.51
CA ARG A 29 -6.85 -11.00 4.83
C ARG A 29 -6.82 -12.53 4.78
N ASP A 30 -7.48 -13.11 3.77
CA ASP A 30 -7.54 -14.56 3.61
C ASP A 30 -6.23 -15.15 3.07
N ALA A 31 -5.61 -14.48 2.08
CA ALA A 31 -4.47 -15.03 1.34
C ALA A 31 -3.10 -14.65 1.92
N ASP A 32 -3.02 -13.52 2.61
CA ASP A 32 -1.77 -12.97 3.15
C ASP A 32 -2.02 -12.19 4.46
N PRO A 33 -2.50 -12.86 5.53
CA PRO A 33 -2.83 -12.20 6.80
C PRO A 33 -1.63 -11.52 7.45
N GLY A 34 -0.42 -12.03 7.21
CA GLY A 34 0.83 -11.46 7.74
C GLY A 34 1.48 -10.40 6.85
N PHE A 35 0.82 -9.98 5.76
CA PHE A 35 1.35 -9.00 4.80
C PHE A 35 2.81 -9.27 4.35
N SER A 36 3.07 -10.51 3.93
CA SER A 36 4.40 -10.98 3.49
C SER A 36 4.90 -10.30 2.21
N GLY A 37 3.98 -9.86 1.34
CA GLY A 37 4.26 -9.02 0.19
C GLY A 37 3.22 -9.16 -0.93
N TYR A 38 3.15 -8.16 -1.82
CA TYR A 38 2.15 -8.12 -2.90
C TYR A 38 2.18 -9.35 -3.83
N ARG A 39 3.30 -10.07 -3.91
CA ARG A 39 3.41 -11.31 -4.68
C ARG A 39 2.42 -12.38 -4.22
N ALA A 40 2.02 -12.40 -2.95
CA ALA A 40 1.03 -13.34 -2.43
C ALA A 40 -0.37 -13.14 -3.04
N VAL A 41 -0.70 -11.92 -3.47
CA VAL A 41 -2.02 -11.56 -4.01
C VAL A 41 -2.00 -11.16 -5.48
N SER A 42 -0.82 -11.12 -6.12
CA SER A 42 -0.65 -10.61 -7.48
C SER A 42 -1.37 -11.44 -8.55
N ALA A 43 -1.48 -12.76 -8.37
CA ALA A 43 -2.21 -13.64 -9.29
C ALA A 43 -3.71 -13.32 -9.28
N TRP A 44 -4.30 -13.13 -8.10
CA TRP A 44 -5.70 -12.71 -7.96
C TRP A 44 -5.92 -11.30 -8.51
N ALA A 45 -5.03 -10.35 -8.19
CA ALA A 45 -5.13 -8.98 -8.67
C ALA A 45 -5.09 -8.94 -10.21
N SER A 46 -4.18 -9.69 -10.84
CA SER A 46 -4.08 -9.78 -12.30
C SER A 46 -5.34 -10.37 -12.93
N TRP A 47 -5.89 -11.44 -12.35
CA TRP A 47 -7.16 -12.01 -12.81
C TRP A 47 -8.31 -11.00 -12.69
N ARG A 48 -8.45 -10.32 -11.55
CA ARG A 48 -9.53 -9.36 -11.33
C ARG A 48 -9.42 -8.15 -12.25
N GLN A 49 -8.20 -7.67 -12.50
CA GLN A 49 -7.93 -6.63 -13.50
C GLN A 49 -8.42 -7.05 -14.88
N ASN A 50 -8.17 -8.28 -15.31
CA ASN A 50 -8.67 -8.80 -16.59
C ASN A 50 -10.21 -8.84 -16.62
N MET A 51 -10.85 -9.25 -15.52
CA MET A 51 -12.31 -9.25 -15.40
C MET A 51 -12.90 -7.84 -15.50
N LEU A 52 -12.24 -6.83 -14.92
CA LEU A 52 -12.68 -5.43 -15.08
C LEU A 52 -12.78 -5.01 -16.55
N PHE A 53 -11.81 -5.39 -17.39
CA PHE A 53 -11.85 -5.09 -18.83
C PHE A 53 -12.93 -5.84 -19.61
N VAL A 54 -13.41 -6.98 -19.10
CA VAL A 54 -14.44 -7.81 -19.75
C VAL A 54 -15.85 -7.37 -19.33
N GLU A 55 -16.05 -7.21 -18.02
CA GLU A 55 -17.35 -7.00 -17.39
C GLU A 55 -17.75 -5.54 -17.37
N HIS A 56 -16.82 -4.65 -17.01
CA HIS A 56 -17.18 -3.29 -16.60
C HIS A 56 -17.27 -2.34 -17.81
N PRO A 57 -18.43 -1.68 -18.06
CA PRO A 57 -18.61 -0.83 -19.24
C PRO A 57 -17.57 0.30 -19.38
N LEU A 58 -17.16 0.91 -18.25
CA LEU A 58 -16.13 1.97 -18.24
C LEU A 58 -14.73 1.52 -18.67
N PHE A 59 -14.45 0.23 -18.64
CA PHE A 59 -13.16 -0.35 -19.04
C PHE A 59 -13.26 -1.10 -20.37
N ARG A 60 -14.47 -1.23 -20.92
CA ARG A 60 -14.69 -1.88 -22.21
C ARG A 60 -14.01 -1.05 -23.30
N LYS A 61 -13.10 -1.70 -24.00
CA LYS A 61 -12.20 -1.10 -24.99
C LYS A 61 -12.98 -0.50 -26.16
N ARG A 62 -12.60 0.70 -26.61
CA ARG A 62 -12.79 1.07 -28.02
C ARG A 62 -11.77 0.30 -28.85
N PRO A 63 -12.13 -0.27 -30.01
CA PRO A 63 -11.24 -1.19 -30.75
C PRO A 63 -9.80 -0.67 -30.92
N ASP A 64 -9.63 0.65 -31.03
CA ASP A 64 -8.36 1.30 -31.38
C ASP A 64 -7.50 1.81 -30.21
N CYS A 65 -7.90 1.64 -28.94
CA CYS A 65 -7.11 2.18 -27.82
C CYS A 65 -6.04 1.22 -27.26
N ASP A 66 -4.82 1.69 -27.02
CA ASP A 66 -3.84 0.88 -26.29
C ASP A 66 -4.29 0.69 -24.83
N ARG A 67 -4.33 -0.57 -24.36
CA ARG A 67 -4.71 -0.93 -22.99
C ARG A 67 -3.53 -0.90 -22.02
N ALA A 68 -2.29 -0.93 -22.51
CA ALA A 68 -1.11 -1.06 -21.66
C ALA A 68 -0.96 0.06 -20.62
N PRO A 69 -1.17 1.36 -20.96
CA PRO A 69 -1.09 2.44 -19.97
C PRO A 69 -2.18 2.30 -18.90
N LEU A 70 -3.41 2.00 -19.32
CA LEU A 70 -4.54 1.83 -18.41
C LEU A 70 -4.32 0.66 -17.45
N LYS A 71 -3.86 -0.49 -17.95
CA LYS A 71 -3.53 -1.67 -17.14
C LYS A 71 -2.45 -1.34 -16.11
N THR A 72 -1.43 -0.58 -16.50
CA THR A 72 -0.34 -0.15 -15.60
C THR A 72 -0.88 0.76 -14.48
N SER A 73 -1.75 1.71 -14.81
CA SER A 73 -2.37 2.60 -13.82
C SER A 73 -3.26 1.83 -12.83
N ILE A 74 -4.00 0.83 -13.29
CA ILE A 74 -4.79 -0.05 -12.42
C ILE A 74 -3.88 -0.86 -11.51
N ASP A 75 -2.85 -1.55 -12.04
CA ASP A 75 -1.93 -2.34 -11.22
C ASP A 75 -1.26 -1.50 -10.12
N ARG A 76 -0.87 -0.26 -10.44
CA ARG A 76 -0.32 0.68 -9.47
C ARG A 76 -1.32 0.96 -8.32
N LYS A 77 -2.62 1.12 -8.61
CA LYS A 77 -3.65 1.32 -7.57
C LYS A 77 -3.76 0.10 -6.64
N PHE A 78 -3.76 -1.12 -7.18
CA PHE A 78 -3.78 -2.34 -6.37
C PHE A 78 -2.54 -2.45 -5.46
N ARG A 79 -1.34 -2.21 -5.99
CA ARG A 79 -0.10 -2.24 -5.20
C ARG A 79 -0.12 -1.20 -4.09
N ASN A 80 -0.46 0.05 -4.41
CA ASN A 80 -0.50 1.13 -3.44
C ASN A 80 -1.49 0.84 -2.32
N PHE A 81 -2.68 0.32 -2.66
CA PHE A 81 -3.68 -0.08 -1.67
C PHE A 81 -3.16 -1.19 -0.74
N TYR A 82 -2.50 -2.21 -1.30
CA TYR A 82 -1.89 -3.27 -0.50
C TYR A 82 -0.83 -2.73 0.47
N TYR A 83 0.07 -1.86 0.02
CA TYR A 83 1.11 -1.30 0.87
C TYR A 83 0.56 -0.43 2.00
N ARG A 84 -0.51 0.33 1.75
CA ARG A 84 -1.20 1.12 2.79
C ARG A 84 -1.84 0.23 3.86
N LEU A 85 -2.51 -0.85 3.44
CA LEU A 85 -3.07 -1.80 4.40
C LEU A 85 -1.98 -2.47 5.24
N ARG A 86 -0.84 -2.82 4.61
CA ARG A 86 0.33 -3.37 5.32
C ARG A 86 0.89 -2.39 6.33
N GLU A 87 1.04 -1.12 5.97
CA GLU A 87 1.53 -0.07 6.86
C GLU A 87 0.60 0.13 8.05
N ALA A 88 -0.72 0.22 7.81
CA ALA A 88 -1.71 0.31 8.89
C ALA A 88 -1.65 -0.90 9.85
N HIS A 89 -1.51 -2.11 9.31
CA HIS A 89 -1.36 -3.33 10.10
C HIS A 89 -0.08 -3.33 10.94
N LEU A 90 1.04 -2.81 10.40
CA LEU A 90 2.29 -2.70 11.16
C LEU A 90 2.15 -1.71 12.31
N ILE A 91 1.51 -0.55 12.08
CA ILE A 91 1.25 0.43 13.13
C ILE A 91 0.40 -0.17 14.25
N GLU A 92 -0.68 -0.88 13.89
CA GLU A 92 -1.56 -1.57 14.84
C GLU A 92 -0.81 -2.59 15.69
N SER A 93 0.06 -3.40 15.07
CA SER A 93 0.88 -4.39 15.78
C SER A 93 1.89 -3.77 16.75
N VAL A 94 2.42 -2.57 16.44
CA VAL A 94 3.34 -1.85 17.33
C VAL A 94 2.58 -1.24 18.51
N SER A 95 1.41 -0.66 18.27
CA SER A 95 0.58 -0.08 19.33
C SER A 95 0.11 -1.12 20.35
N GLU A 96 -0.20 -2.34 19.90
CA GLU A 96 -0.60 -3.44 20.79
C GLU A 96 0.55 -3.86 21.74
N LEU A 97 1.79 -3.91 21.23
CA LEU A 97 2.96 -4.23 22.05
C LEU A 97 3.30 -3.12 23.06
N GLN A 98 3.15 -1.84 22.67
CA GLN A 98 3.39 -0.72 23.59
C GLN A 98 2.35 -0.66 24.71
N LEU A 99 1.08 -1.00 24.44
CA LEU A 99 0.06 -1.10 25.47
C LEU A 99 0.34 -2.26 26.44
N ALA A 100 0.84 -3.39 25.95
CA ALA A 100 1.24 -4.50 26.81
C ALA A 100 2.41 -4.14 27.75
N GLU A 101 3.35 -3.32 27.29
CA GLU A 101 4.48 -2.85 28.10
C GLU A 101 4.03 -1.84 29.20
N TYR A 102 3.03 -1.01 28.93
CA TYR A 102 2.56 0.01 29.88
C TYR A 102 1.63 -0.52 30.99
N VAL A 103 1.09 -1.73 30.86
CA VAL A 103 0.17 -2.32 31.85
C VAL A 103 0.88 -3.14 32.93
N TYR A 104 2.18 -3.40 32.81
CA TYR A 104 2.98 -3.95 33.91
C TYR A 104 3.71 -2.85 34.69
N ILE A 105 2.94 -1.96 35.31
CA ILE A 105 3.42 -1.31 36.53
C ILE A 105 3.07 -2.29 37.64
N PRO A 106 4.02 -3.12 38.15
CA PRO A 106 3.76 -3.80 39.41
C PRO A 106 3.37 -2.70 40.39
N SER A 107 2.24 -2.88 41.06
CA SER A 107 1.69 -1.98 42.07
C SER A 107 2.62 -1.90 43.29
N ALA A 108 3.86 -1.44 43.09
CA ALA A 108 4.86 -1.18 44.10
C ALA A 108 4.48 0.04 44.97
N ILE A 109 3.28 0.61 44.76
CA ILE A 109 2.64 1.52 45.70
C ILE A 109 2.11 0.78 46.95
N GLU A 110 2.10 -0.56 46.98
CA GLU A 110 1.76 -1.30 48.21
C GLU A 110 2.93 -1.58 49.17
N LEU A 111 4.18 -1.17 48.89
CA LEU A 111 5.30 -1.54 49.77
C LEU A 111 6.07 -0.41 50.47
N GLN A 112 5.70 0.88 50.36
CA GLN A 112 6.32 1.93 51.20
C GLN A 112 5.38 3.07 51.61
N LEU A 113 4.27 2.74 52.28
CA LEU A 113 3.53 3.70 53.14
C LEU A 113 4.15 3.79 54.56
N SER A 114 5.46 3.63 54.68
CA SER A 114 6.20 3.99 55.90
C SER A 114 7.38 4.87 55.52
N GLU A 115 7.40 6.07 56.11
CA GLU A 115 8.54 6.97 56.19
C GLU A 115 8.76 7.96 55.02
N TYR A 116 7.83 8.92 54.94
CA TYR A 116 8.03 10.15 54.19
C TYR A 116 8.87 11.14 55.04
N VAL A 117 10.13 11.34 54.68
CA VAL A 117 10.96 12.47 55.17
C VAL A 117 11.14 13.46 54.02
N PRO A 118 10.70 14.73 54.15
CA PRO A 118 10.83 15.70 53.08
C PRO A 118 12.26 16.24 53.02
N VAL A 119 12.97 16.02 51.92
CA VAL A 119 14.22 16.73 51.61
C VAL A 119 13.95 17.67 50.44
N SER A 120 13.93 18.96 50.74
CA SER A 120 13.85 20.06 49.79
C SER A 120 15.13 20.13 48.97
N HIS A 121 15.11 19.76 47.70
CA HIS A 121 16.16 20.11 46.74
C HIS A 121 15.59 21.00 45.64
N ALA A 122 15.94 22.28 45.72
CA ALA A 122 15.86 23.23 44.63
C ALA A 122 17.01 22.96 43.65
N LEU A 123 16.69 22.74 42.37
CA LEU A 123 17.63 22.78 41.24
C LEU A 123 16.91 23.55 40.13
N SER A 124 17.20 24.85 39.99
CA SER A 124 18.17 25.45 39.05
C SER A 124 17.87 25.13 37.59
N LEU A 125 17.11 26.03 36.97
CA LEU A 125 16.92 26.16 35.54
C LEU A 125 18.20 26.76 34.93
N GLU A 126 19.06 25.93 34.33
CA GLU A 126 20.16 26.42 33.51
C GLU A 126 20.14 25.76 32.12
N SER A 127 19.85 26.60 31.13
CA SER A 127 20.50 26.64 29.82
C SER A 127 20.39 25.43 28.87
N TYR A 128 19.34 25.40 28.06
CA TYR A 128 19.39 24.75 26.74
C TYR A 128 19.76 25.79 25.66
N ARG A 129 21.04 25.75 25.25
CA ARG A 129 21.56 26.49 24.09
C ARG A 129 21.22 25.76 22.79
N LEU A 130 20.69 26.54 21.85
CA LEU A 130 20.54 26.23 20.42
C LEU A 130 21.87 25.80 19.79
N VAL A 131 21.86 24.68 19.06
CA VAL A 131 22.85 24.38 18.02
C VAL A 131 22.11 24.06 16.72
N THR A 132 22.04 25.06 15.85
CA THR A 132 21.79 24.91 14.42
C THR A 132 23.11 24.58 13.73
N ALA A 133 23.17 23.48 12.98
CA ALA A 133 24.28 23.22 12.06
C ALA A 133 23.77 22.64 10.74
N HIS A 134 23.97 23.44 9.69
CA HIS A 134 23.83 23.10 8.28
C HIS A 134 24.78 21.98 7.85
N GLY A 135 24.35 21.15 6.90
CA GLY A 135 25.20 20.15 6.25
C GLY A 135 24.59 19.61 4.97
N SER A 136 24.52 20.45 3.92
CA SER A 136 24.20 20.02 2.56
C SER A 136 25.50 19.58 1.87
N ASN A 137 25.64 18.27 1.65
CA ASN A 137 26.68 17.70 0.81
C ASN A 137 26.02 16.69 -0.13
N ARG A 138 25.83 17.08 -1.40
CA ARG A 138 25.44 16.17 -2.47
C ARG A 138 26.51 16.19 -3.55
N PRO A 139 27.32 15.13 -3.71
CA PRO A 139 28.27 15.04 -4.81
C PRO A 139 27.53 14.76 -6.12
N SER A 140 27.86 15.57 -7.13
CA SER A 140 27.52 15.36 -8.53
C SER A 140 28.24 14.10 -9.04
N SER A 141 27.53 13.20 -9.71
CA SER A 141 28.11 12.05 -10.40
C SER A 141 27.76 12.15 -11.87
N ASP A 142 28.71 12.67 -12.64
CA ASP A 142 28.76 12.55 -14.09
C ASP A 142 29.01 11.07 -14.44
N VAL A 143 28.11 10.48 -15.22
CA VAL A 143 28.27 9.14 -15.81
C VAL A 143 28.44 9.31 -17.32
N PRO A 144 29.52 8.76 -17.92
CA PRO A 144 29.73 8.85 -19.36
C PRO A 144 28.81 7.90 -20.12
N LEU A 145 28.24 8.43 -21.20
CA LEU A 145 27.45 7.74 -22.21
C LEU A 145 28.37 6.79 -23.01
N VAL A 146 28.27 5.48 -22.75
CA VAL A 146 28.92 4.45 -23.59
C VAL A 146 27.90 3.96 -24.61
N GLY A 147 28.18 4.25 -25.87
CA GLY A 147 27.51 3.65 -27.02
C GLY A 147 28.00 2.22 -27.27
N GLY A 148 27.06 1.35 -27.61
CA GLY A 148 27.27 0.06 -28.26
C GLY A 148 25.98 -0.22 -29.04
N GLU A 149 25.97 0.05 -30.34
CA GLU A 149 26.31 -0.89 -31.41
C GLU A 149 25.30 -2.04 -31.55
N ASP A 150 24.49 -1.83 -32.57
CA ASP A 150 23.60 -2.72 -33.29
C ASP A 150 24.02 -4.20 -33.31
N THR A 151 23.11 -5.08 -32.90
CA THR A 151 23.03 -6.43 -33.47
C THR A 151 21.56 -6.84 -33.57
N ALA A 152 20.98 -6.59 -34.74
CA ALA A 152 19.68 -7.10 -35.12
C ALA A 152 19.77 -8.59 -35.46
N LEU A 153 19.04 -9.44 -34.72
CA LEU A 153 18.72 -10.80 -35.13
C LEU A 153 17.20 -10.90 -35.33
N PRO A 154 16.72 -11.51 -36.44
CA PRO A 154 15.32 -11.74 -36.66
C PRO A 154 14.85 -12.94 -35.81
N VAL A 155 14.03 -12.66 -34.78
CA VAL A 155 13.33 -13.70 -34.03
C VAL A 155 11.98 -13.93 -34.71
N GLU A 156 11.83 -15.07 -35.37
CA GLU A 156 10.53 -15.58 -35.82
C GLU A 156 9.65 -15.83 -34.59
N HIS A 157 8.69 -14.92 -34.36
CA HIS A 157 7.71 -15.04 -33.29
C HIS A 157 6.55 -15.90 -33.79
N VAL A 158 6.58 -17.17 -33.43
CA VAL A 158 5.49 -18.12 -33.66
C VAL A 158 4.30 -17.74 -32.78
N ASP A 159 3.16 -17.45 -33.42
CA ASP A 159 1.88 -17.15 -32.77
C ASP A 159 1.37 -18.37 -31.99
N ALA A 160 1.55 -18.36 -30.67
CA ALA A 160 1.03 -19.38 -29.77
C ALA A 160 0.30 -18.76 -28.56
N TRP A 161 -0.66 -17.85 -28.81
CA TRP A 161 -1.49 -17.24 -27.75
C TRP A 161 -2.98 -17.58 -27.88
N SER A 162 -3.34 -18.43 -28.83
CA SER A 162 -4.71 -18.88 -29.04
C SER A 162 -4.89 -20.30 -28.49
N SER A 163 -5.20 -20.42 -27.19
CA SER A 163 -6.02 -21.48 -26.57
C SER A 163 -5.58 -21.79 -25.14
N SER A 164 -6.07 -21.03 -24.16
CA SER A 164 -6.31 -21.51 -22.78
C SER A 164 -7.06 -20.46 -21.98
N LEU A 165 -8.36 -20.32 -22.27
CA LEU A 165 -9.33 -19.64 -21.39
C LEU A 165 -9.83 -20.59 -20.28
N HIS A 166 -8.95 -21.43 -19.73
CA HIS A 166 -9.26 -22.12 -18.48
C HIS A 166 -8.80 -21.21 -17.34
N PRO A 167 -9.65 -20.91 -16.35
CA PRO A 167 -9.20 -20.22 -15.15
C PRO A 167 -8.05 -21.03 -14.55
N PRO A 168 -6.96 -20.38 -14.07
CA PRO A 168 -5.92 -21.10 -13.36
C PRO A 168 -6.60 -21.88 -12.24
N SER A 169 -6.38 -23.20 -12.19
CA SER A 169 -6.85 -24.04 -11.10
C SER A 169 -6.35 -23.40 -9.81
N MET A 170 -7.28 -22.77 -9.09
CA MET A 170 -6.99 -22.16 -7.81
C MET A 170 -6.40 -23.26 -6.93
N PRO A 171 -5.26 -23.04 -6.25
CA PRO A 171 -4.83 -23.97 -5.22
C PRO A 171 -6.01 -24.15 -4.27
N SER A 172 -6.47 -25.40 -4.10
CA SER A 172 -7.52 -25.72 -3.13
C SER A 172 -7.01 -25.31 -1.75
N ILE A 173 -7.40 -24.11 -1.32
CA ILE A 173 -7.19 -23.66 0.04
C ILE A 173 -8.10 -24.53 0.89
N ASN A 174 -7.48 -25.47 1.59
CA ASN A 174 -8.13 -26.38 2.52
C ASN A 174 -8.79 -25.52 3.60
N ARG A 175 -10.12 -25.34 3.51
CA ARG A 175 -10.97 -24.59 4.46
C ARG A 175 -11.10 -25.41 5.74
N GLY A 176 -10.01 -25.55 6.49
CA GLY A 176 -10.04 -26.10 7.85
C GLY A 176 -10.46 -25.01 8.84
N ASN A 177 -11.64 -25.15 9.43
CA ASN A 177 -12.13 -24.48 10.64
C ASN A 177 -11.58 -23.08 10.94
N GLN A 178 -12.21 -22.05 10.33
CA GLN A 178 -12.08 -20.68 10.82
C GLN A 178 -12.86 -20.55 12.13
N THR A 179 -12.15 -20.44 13.24
CA THR A 179 -12.68 -19.86 14.47
C THR A 179 -12.97 -18.38 14.21
N GLU A 180 -14.23 -17.98 14.32
CA GLU A 180 -14.70 -16.60 14.25
C GLU A 180 -13.99 -15.75 15.32
N THR A 181 -12.87 -15.14 14.98
CA THR A 181 -12.35 -14.00 15.73
C THR A 181 -13.04 -12.76 15.18
N HIS A 182 -14.08 -12.35 15.89
CA HIS A 182 -14.90 -11.18 15.58
C HIS A 182 -14.10 -9.91 15.92
N TRP A 183 -13.08 -9.59 15.12
CA TRP A 183 -12.33 -8.34 15.24
C TRP A 183 -13.23 -7.20 14.76
N ASN A 184 -13.82 -6.49 15.72
CA ASN A 184 -14.64 -5.31 15.49
C ASN A 184 -13.75 -4.11 15.09
N LEU A 185 -13.17 -4.18 13.89
CA LEU A 185 -12.33 -3.15 13.27
C LEU A 185 -13.15 -2.06 12.54
N SER A 186 -14.47 -2.09 12.71
CA SER A 186 -15.40 -1.15 12.06
C SER A 186 -15.37 0.25 12.69
N GLY A 187 -14.77 0.41 13.88
CA GLY A 187 -14.81 1.67 14.64
C GLY A 187 -13.72 2.69 14.32
N LEU A 188 -12.50 2.27 13.93
CA LEU A 188 -11.34 3.18 13.83
C LEU A 188 -10.81 3.40 12.40
N LEU A 189 -11.29 2.62 11.43
CA LEU A 189 -11.06 2.91 10.01
C LEU A 189 -12.21 3.75 9.39
N ALA A 190 -13.20 4.15 10.20
CA ALA A 190 -14.38 4.90 9.75
C ALA A 190 -14.17 6.42 9.66
N GLU A 191 -13.08 6.97 10.20
CA GLU A 191 -12.81 8.42 10.17
C GLU A 191 -11.57 8.85 9.39
N LEU A 192 -10.88 7.92 8.68
CA LEU A 192 -10.13 8.33 7.50
C LEU A 192 -11.13 8.38 6.36
N THR A 193 -11.84 9.51 6.27
CA THR A 193 -12.73 9.74 5.14
C THR A 193 -11.92 9.59 3.86
N ILE A 194 -12.50 8.91 2.87
CA ILE A 194 -11.88 8.67 1.57
C ILE A 194 -11.48 10.01 0.91
N GLU A 195 -12.16 11.10 1.27
CA GLU A 195 -11.91 12.48 0.81
C GLU A 195 -10.58 13.04 1.32
N ASP A 196 -10.19 12.78 2.57
CA ASP A 196 -8.91 13.25 3.12
C ASP A 196 -7.69 12.59 2.45
N LEU A 197 -7.86 11.35 1.96
CA LEU A 197 -6.80 10.61 1.26
C LEU A 197 -6.71 10.91 -0.25
N GLU A 198 -7.73 11.53 -0.85
CA GLU A 198 -7.68 11.99 -2.24
C GLU A 198 -7.05 13.39 -2.35
N ALA A 199 -7.22 14.27 -1.35
CA ALA A 199 -6.67 15.62 -1.34
C ALA A 199 -5.13 15.65 -1.35
N GLU A 200 -4.47 14.71 -0.67
CA GLU A 200 -3.00 14.66 -0.60
C GLU A 200 -2.36 14.22 -1.93
N TRP A 201 -3.08 13.48 -2.78
CA TRP A 201 -2.56 12.92 -4.02
C TRP A 201 -2.81 13.78 -5.26
N VAL A 202 -3.82 14.66 -5.23
CA VAL A 202 -3.98 15.72 -6.26
C VAL A 202 -2.77 16.67 -6.23
N MET A 203 -2.19 16.93 -5.05
CA MET A 203 -1.03 17.81 -4.90
C MET A 203 0.30 17.19 -5.37
N LEU A 204 0.45 15.86 -5.26
CA LEU A 204 1.68 15.15 -5.67
C LEU A 204 1.77 14.90 -7.19
N ASP A 205 0.65 14.85 -7.91
CA ASP A 205 0.64 14.70 -9.38
C ASP A 205 0.76 16.05 -10.11
N LEU A 206 0.32 17.16 -9.51
CA LEU A 206 0.49 18.52 -10.05
C LEU A 206 1.92 19.08 -9.90
N SER A 207 2.74 18.50 -9.03
CA SER A 207 4.12 18.94 -8.76
C SER A 207 5.15 18.51 -9.84
N LYS A 208 4.73 17.81 -10.91
CA LYS A 208 5.64 17.29 -11.95
C LYS A 208 5.44 17.90 -13.34
N GLU A 209 4.63 18.94 -13.46
CA GLU A 209 4.36 19.62 -14.74
C GLU A 209 5.11 20.95 -14.94
N ASP A 210 6.09 21.29 -14.10
CA ASP A 210 7.03 22.41 -14.34
C ASP A 210 8.42 21.93 -14.78
#